data_AF-T1C346-F1
#
_entry.id   AF-T1C346-F1
#
_cell.length_a   1.000
_cell.length_b   1.000
_cell.length_c   1.000
_cell.angle_alpha   90.00
_cell.angle_beta   90.00
_cell.angle_gamma   90.00
#
_symmetry.space_group_name_H-M   'P 1'
#
loop_
_entity.id
_entity.type
_entity.pdbx_description
1 polymer ?
#
loop_
_entity_poly.entity_id
_entity_poly.type
_entity_poly.pdbx_seq_one_letter_code
_entity_poly.pdbx_strand_id
1 'polypeptide(L)'
;ALEDLGYAEAGGAVRLTLEGSTAKTGRWPVNVDGGLKAKGHPIGATGVSQAYEGYLQLRAQAGARQVPGAERALLHNVGGSGASATVTLLG
;
A
#
# COMPACT_ATOMS: atom_id res chain seq x y z
N ALA A 1 -3.22 4.08 -9.25
CA ALA A 1 -2.55 4.12 -7.93
C ALA A 1 -1.03 4.17 -8.04
N LEU A 2 -0.35 3.11 -8.50
CA LEU A 2 1.13 3.11 -8.59
C LEU A 2 1.66 4.16 -9.57
N GLU A 3 0.98 4.34 -10.70
CA GLU A 3 1.31 5.33 -11.73
C GLU A 3 1.06 6.75 -11.20
N ASP A 4 -0.11 7.00 -10.59
CA ASP A 4 -0.44 8.30 -9.96
C ASP A 4 0.54 8.70 -8.85
N LEU A 5 1.14 7.71 -8.16
CA LEU A 5 2.14 7.92 -7.12
C LEU A 5 3.58 8.04 -7.67
N GLY A 6 3.76 7.94 -8.99
CA GLY A 6 5.05 8.09 -9.65
C GLY A 6 5.99 6.89 -9.59
N TYR A 7 5.50 5.70 -9.21
CA TYR A 7 6.34 4.49 -9.20
C TYR A 7 6.52 3.87 -10.59
N ALA A 8 5.65 4.21 -11.54
CA ALA A 8 5.72 3.81 -12.92
C ALA A 8 5.15 4.91 -13.82
N GLU A 9 5.61 4.96 -15.07
CA GLU A 9 4.96 5.72 -16.14
C GLU A 9 3.55 5.19 -16.42
N ALA A 10 2.73 5.97 -17.14
CA ALA A 10 1.39 5.57 -17.55
C ALA A 10 1.40 4.22 -18.30
N GLY A 11 0.59 3.27 -17.83
CA GLY A 11 0.55 1.87 -18.30
C GLY A 11 1.69 0.97 -17.81
N GLY A 12 2.67 1.51 -17.09
CA GLY A 12 3.87 0.79 -16.64
C GLY A 12 3.67 -0.05 -15.37
N ALA A 13 2.62 0.20 -14.58
CA ALA A 13 2.44 -0.46 -13.29
C ALA A 13 2.20 -1.97 -13.41
N VAL A 14 1.59 -2.42 -14.52
CA VAL A 14 1.38 -3.85 -14.79
C VAL A 14 2.72 -4.58 -14.87
N ARG A 15 3.66 -4.04 -15.64
CA ARG A 15 4.99 -4.66 -15.82
C ARG A 15 5.74 -4.67 -14.49
N LEU A 16 5.74 -3.53 -13.79
CA LEU A 16 6.36 -3.39 -12.46
C LEU A 16 5.85 -4.46 -11.48
N THR A 17 4.54 -4.73 -11.49
CA THR A 17 3.90 -5.75 -10.65
C THR A 17 4.31 -7.16 -11.08
N LEU A 18 4.25 -7.47 -12.39
CA LEU A 18 4.59 -8.78 -12.95
C LEU A 18 6.06 -9.16 -12.74
N GLU A 19 6.96 -8.17 -12.73
CA GLU A 19 8.37 -8.34 -12.41
C GLU A 19 8.63 -8.50 -10.90
N GLY A 20 7.57 -8.48 -10.07
CA GLY A 20 7.66 -8.73 -8.64
C GLY A 20 8.07 -7.51 -7.80
N SER A 21 8.20 -6.32 -8.40
CA SER A 21 8.62 -5.12 -7.65
C SER A 21 7.63 -4.73 -6.55
N THR A 22 6.34 -5.07 -6.69
CA THR A 22 5.31 -4.83 -5.68
C THR A 22 5.05 -6.00 -4.72
N ALA A 23 5.76 -7.12 -4.88
CA ALA A 23 5.61 -8.27 -4.00
C ALA A 23 6.06 -7.95 -2.56
N LYS A 24 5.71 -8.80 -1.59
CA LYS A 24 6.12 -8.62 -0.17
C LYS A 24 7.64 -8.45 -0.01
N THR A 25 8.42 -9.14 -0.83
CA THR A 25 9.88 -9.10 -0.87
C THR A 25 10.42 -8.26 -2.05
N GLY A 26 9.54 -7.55 -2.75
CA GLY A 26 9.89 -6.68 -3.85
C GLY A 26 10.46 -5.36 -3.37
N ARG A 27 10.87 -4.51 -4.33
CA ARG A 27 11.45 -3.19 -4.05
C ARG A 27 10.46 -2.26 -3.32
N TRP A 28 9.19 -2.33 -3.69
CA TRP A 28 8.12 -1.50 -3.13
C TRP A 28 6.95 -2.39 -2.69
N PRO A 29 7.03 -3.04 -1.52
CA PRO A 29 5.95 -3.93 -1.07
C PRO A 29 4.62 -3.19 -0.94
N VAL A 30 3.59 -3.66 -1.66
CA VAL A 30 2.28 -3.01 -1.73
C VAL A 30 1.22 -3.94 -1.18
N ASN A 31 0.36 -3.42 -0.29
CA ASN A 31 -0.79 -4.14 0.26
C ASN A 31 -0.42 -5.52 0.85
N VAL A 32 0.66 -5.59 1.64
CA VAL A 32 1.18 -6.84 2.24
C VAL A 32 0.23 -7.49 3.25
N ASP A 33 -0.80 -6.75 3.68
CA ASP A 33 -1.94 -7.24 4.46
C ASP A 33 -3.06 -7.88 3.60
N GLY A 34 -2.86 -7.93 2.27
CA GLY A 34 -3.82 -8.40 1.27
C GLY A 34 -4.63 -7.29 0.60
N GLY A 35 -4.54 -6.05 1.10
CA GLY A 35 -5.26 -4.89 0.58
C GLY A 35 -6.78 -5.08 0.57
N LEU A 36 -7.49 -4.15 -0.07
CA LEU A 36 -8.95 -4.19 -0.14
C LEU A 36 -9.48 -5.47 -0.82
N LYS A 37 -8.68 -6.07 -1.70
CA LYS A 37 -9.07 -7.25 -2.48
C LYS A 37 -9.21 -8.51 -1.61
N ALA A 38 -8.28 -8.74 -0.67
CA ALA A 38 -8.26 -9.96 0.14
C ALA A 38 -8.64 -9.70 1.61
N LYS A 39 -8.16 -8.61 2.22
CA LYS A 39 -8.52 -8.23 3.60
C LYS A 39 -9.98 -7.75 3.69
N GLY A 40 -10.50 -7.17 2.60
CA GLY A 40 -11.84 -6.60 2.51
C GLY A 40 -11.87 -5.07 2.51
N HIS A 41 -13.03 -4.52 2.17
CA HIS A 41 -13.24 -3.07 2.00
C HIS A 41 -14.51 -2.56 2.72
N PRO A 42 -14.50 -2.51 4.07
CA PRO A 42 -15.47 -1.70 4.80
C PRO A 42 -15.16 -0.21 4.53
N ILE A 43 -16.03 0.45 3.76
CA ILE A 43 -15.78 1.79 3.17
C ILE A 43 -15.22 2.77 4.21
N GLY A 44 -15.93 2.99 5.31
CA GLY A 44 -15.52 3.96 6.34
C GLY A 44 -14.27 3.57 7.15
N ALA A 45 -13.93 2.28 7.23
CA ALA A 45 -12.80 1.81 8.03
C ALA A 45 -11.51 1.62 7.21
N THR A 46 -11.57 1.76 5.88
CA THR A 46 -10.44 1.45 5.00
C THR A 46 -9.23 2.35 5.23
N GLY A 47 -9.43 3.67 5.33
CA GLY A 47 -8.32 4.61 5.54
C GLY A 47 -7.61 4.37 6.87
N VAL A 48 -8.38 4.13 7.95
CA VAL A 48 -7.84 3.80 9.28
C VAL A 48 -7.10 2.46 9.25
N SER A 49 -7.64 1.46 8.53
CA SER A 49 -6.99 0.16 8.41
C SER A 49 -5.67 0.24 7.64
N GLN A 50 -5.55 1.10 6.63
CA GLN A 50 -4.28 1.39 5.96
C GLN A 50 -3.25 2.02 6.92
N ALA A 51 -3.67 2.94 7.79
CA ALA A 51 -2.81 3.54 8.80
C ALA A 51 -2.38 2.54 9.87
N TYR A 52 -3.28 1.66 10.28
CA TYR A 52 -2.97 0.58 11.22
C TYR A 52 -1.91 -0.37 10.66
N GLU A 53 -2.01 -0.78 9.39
CA GLU A 53 -0.97 -1.61 8.77
C GLU A 53 0.35 -0.87 8.66
N GLY A 54 0.34 0.40 8.25
CA GLY A 54 1.55 1.24 8.23
C GLY A 54 2.22 1.33 9.61
N TYR A 55 1.42 1.54 10.66
CA TYR A 55 1.89 1.53 12.05
C TYR A 55 2.56 0.19 12.42
N LEU A 56 1.90 -0.95 12.14
CA LEU A 56 2.47 -2.26 12.47
C LEU A 56 3.80 -2.51 11.74
N GLN A 57 3.89 -2.12 10.47
CA GLN A 57 5.11 -2.27 9.67
C GLN A 57 6.26 -1.46 10.25
N LEU A 58 6.03 -0.17 10.54
CA LEU A 58 7.04 0.73 11.12
C LEU A 58 7.47 0.32 12.53
N ARG A 59 6.61 -0.36 13.29
CA ARG A 59 6.90 -0.84 14.64
C ARG A 59 7.49 -2.23 14.71
N ALA A 60 7.74 -2.87 13.57
CA ALA A 60 8.16 -4.27 13.48
C ALA A 60 7.18 -5.26 14.16
N GLN A 61 5.88 -4.95 14.10
CA GLN A 61 4.78 -5.70 14.74
C GLN A 61 3.85 -6.39 13.74
N ALA A 62 4.18 -6.43 12.45
CA ALA A 62 3.30 -6.97 11.41
C ALA A 62 3.37 -8.52 11.27
N GLY A 63 4.12 -9.22 12.12
CA GLY A 63 4.18 -10.68 12.13
C GLY A 63 4.68 -11.28 10.80
N ALA A 64 3.99 -12.30 10.27
CA ALA A 64 4.42 -13.03 9.06
C ALA A 64 4.45 -12.17 7.77
N ARG A 65 3.81 -11.00 7.78
CA ARG A 65 3.78 -10.04 6.66
C ARG A 65 4.72 -8.85 6.87
N GLN A 66 5.58 -8.89 7.89
CA GLN A 66 6.57 -7.85 8.13
C GLN A 66 7.47 -7.62 6.92
N VAL A 67 7.59 -6.35 6.52
CA VAL A 67 8.58 -5.86 5.56
C VAL A 67 9.87 -5.56 6.33
N PRO A 68 11.01 -6.19 5.97
CA PRO A 68 12.28 -5.94 6.63
C PRO A 68 12.72 -4.48 6.49
N GLY A 69 13.10 -3.83 7.60
CA GLY A 69 13.65 -2.48 7.58
C GLY A 69 12.68 -1.38 7.12
N ALA A 70 11.37 -1.56 7.33
CA ALA A 70 10.39 -0.53 6.98
C ALA A 70 10.57 0.73 7.83
N GLU A 71 11.04 1.82 7.21
CA GLU A 71 11.22 3.13 7.85
C GLU A 71 10.13 4.14 7.45
N ARG A 72 9.42 3.88 6.36
CA ARG A 72 8.33 4.73 5.86
C ARG A 72 7.16 3.90 5.37
N ALA A 73 5.95 4.41 5.57
CA ALA A 73 4.73 3.84 5.00
C ALA A 73 3.96 4.92 4.22
N LEU A 74 3.57 4.60 3.00
CA LEU A 74 2.74 5.45 2.14
C LEU A 74 1.33 4.87 2.05
N LEU A 75 0.34 5.67 2.39
CA LEU A 75 -1.07 5.32 2.25
C LEU A 75 -1.68 6.17 1.14
N HIS A 76 -2.40 5.53 0.24
CA HIS A 76 -3.19 6.21 -0.79
C HIS A 76 -4.64 5.72 -0.69
N ASN A 77 -5.51 6.56 -0.12
CA ASN A 77 -6.92 6.29 0.05
C ASN A 77 -7.72 7.09 -0.98
N VAL A 78 -8.55 6.41 -1.78
CA VAL A 78 -9.30 7.02 -2.87
C VAL A 78 -10.80 6.82 -2.65
N GLY A 79 -11.57 7.90 -2.78
CA GLY A 79 -13.02 7.92 -2.65
C GLY A 79 -13.74 7.94 -3.99
N GLY A 80 -14.82 7.16 -4.10
CA GLY A 80 -15.61 7.02 -5.32
C GLY A 80 -14.77 6.49 -6.48
N SER A 81 -14.96 7.05 -7.68
CA SER A 81 -14.18 6.71 -8.87
C SER A 81 -12.95 7.60 -9.06
N GLY A 82 -12.35 8.09 -7.96
CA GLY A 82 -11.24 9.04 -8.00
C GLY A 82 -11.63 10.50 -7.77
N ALA A 83 -12.83 10.76 -7.25
CA ALA A 83 -13.30 12.13 -6.98
C ALA A 83 -12.56 12.80 -5.82
N SER A 84 -12.06 12.00 -4.88
CA SER A 84 -11.22 12.45 -3.78
C SER A 84 -10.11 11.46 -3.51
N ALA A 85 -8.96 11.97 -3.07
CA ALA A 85 -7.84 11.16 -2.65
C ALA A 85 -7.13 11.81 -1.45
N THR A 86 -6.73 10.99 -0.50
CA THR A 86 -5.88 11.38 0.63
C THR A 86 -4.61 10.54 0.57
N VAL A 87 -3.46 11.21 0.60
CA VAL A 87 -2.15 10.57 0.66
C VAL A 87 -1.49 10.92 1.98
N THR A 88 -1.04 9.90 2.72
CA THR A 88 -0.37 10.07 4.02
C THR A 88 0.99 9.38 3.98
N LEU A 89 2.02 10.07 4.45
CA LEU A 89 3.34 9.51 4.71
C LEU A 89 3.54 9.38 6.22
N LEU A 90 3.91 8.18 6.65
CA LEU A 90 4.30 7.87 8.02
C LEU A 90 5.80 7.52 8.03
N GLY A 91 6.51 7.87 9.11
CA GLY A 91 7.91 7.53 9.35
C GLY A 91 8.29 7.72 10.81
#